data_AF-A0A7U3ZMZ4-F1
#
_entry.id   AF-A0A7U3ZMZ4-F1
#
_cell.length_a   1.000
_cell.length_b   1.000
_cell.length_c   1.000
_cell.angle_alpha   90.00
_cell.angle_beta   90.00
_cell.angle_gamma   90.00
#
_symmetry.space_group_name_H-M   'P 1'
#
loop_
_entity.id
_entity.type
_entity.pdbx_description
1 polymer ?
#
loop_
_entity_poly.entity_id
_entity_poly.type
_entity_poly.pdbx_seq_one_letter_code
_entity_poly.pdbx_strand_id
1 'polypeptide(L)'
;MAQFGGYGGGYGGYGGGRGFGSSMNQLPSTPKKPLTPDQIAEEQTKWLDKRVKLTEDQSISIETINLDYALKLSDYQEAFMKIHANTRPTPQEIQQIRETVDKWQTEKEEKYKGILTPEQWEIYQKKKKGMPYAQTSKN
;
A
#
# COMPACT_ATOMS: atom_id res chain seq x y z
N MET A 1 -17.20 22.94 27.86
CA MET A 1 -16.87 22.19 26.63
C MET A 1 -15.41 22.42 26.34
N ALA A 2 -14.57 21.42 26.63
CA ALA A 2 -13.12 21.53 26.55
C ALA A 2 -12.64 21.29 25.11
N GLN A 3 -11.91 22.27 24.58
CA GLN A 3 -11.12 22.16 23.36
C GLN A 3 -9.85 21.38 23.71
N PHE A 4 -9.64 20.22 23.08
CA PHE A 4 -8.39 19.47 23.10
C PHE A 4 -7.75 19.70 21.72
N GLY A 5 -6.55 20.25 21.53
CA GLY A 5 -5.39 20.25 22.41
C GLY A 5 -4.25 19.52 21.68
N GLY A 6 -3.56 20.26 20.81
CA GLY A 6 -2.35 19.97 20.01
C GLY A 6 -1.65 18.61 20.11
N TYR A 7 -1.57 17.92 18.96
CA TYR A 7 -0.56 16.90 18.69
C TYR A 7 0.79 17.57 18.38
N GLY A 8 1.67 17.64 19.38
CA GLY A 8 3.08 17.97 19.24
C GLY A 8 3.92 16.72 19.39
N GLY A 9 4.57 16.29 18.31
CA GLY A 9 5.48 15.15 18.28
C GLY A 9 6.56 15.37 17.23
N GLY A 10 7.51 16.26 17.54
CA GLY A 10 8.63 16.59 16.67
C GLY A 10 9.68 15.48 16.64
N TYR A 11 10.08 15.09 15.43
CA TYR A 11 11.34 14.40 15.15
C TYR A 11 12.05 15.22 14.06
N GLY A 12 13.21 15.81 14.41
CA GLY A 12 13.98 16.61 13.47
C GLY A 12 15.14 17.34 14.14
N GLY A 13 16.10 16.57 14.66
CA GLY A 13 17.36 17.11 15.15
C GLY A 13 18.38 17.30 14.02
N TYR A 14 18.94 18.51 13.98
CA TYR A 14 20.27 18.91 13.50
C TYR A 14 20.63 18.81 12.01
N GLY A 15 20.89 19.99 11.43
CA GLY A 15 21.61 20.15 10.17
C GLY A 15 21.59 21.59 9.66
N GLY A 16 22.30 22.49 10.34
CA GLY A 16 22.42 23.89 9.94
C GLY A 16 23.18 24.06 8.62
N GLY A 17 22.68 24.94 7.76
CA GLY A 17 23.35 25.38 6.54
C GLY A 17 22.71 26.65 6.01
N ARG A 18 23.38 27.79 6.20
CA ARG A 18 23.03 29.10 5.64
C ARG A 18 23.07 29.04 4.11
N GLY A 19 22.04 29.54 3.43
CA GLY A 19 22.06 29.69 1.98
C GLY A 19 20.84 30.40 1.41
N PHE A 20 20.94 31.72 1.27
CA PHE A 20 20.37 32.60 0.25
C PHE A 20 19.10 32.16 -0.53
N GLY A 21 18.01 32.90 -0.29
CA GLY A 21 17.14 33.52 -1.30
C GLY A 21 16.61 32.68 -2.46
N SER A 22 15.34 32.29 -2.39
CA SER A 22 14.36 32.64 -3.44
C SER A 22 12.95 32.28 -2.98
N SER A 23 12.11 33.31 -2.92
CA SER A 23 10.66 33.23 -2.79
C SER A 23 10.06 32.39 -3.93
N MET A 24 9.57 31.19 -3.60
CA MET A 24 8.64 30.46 -4.46
C MET A 24 7.66 29.68 -3.59
N ASN A 25 6.38 30.07 -3.69
CA ASN A 25 5.19 29.46 -3.11
C ASN A 25 5.40 28.10 -2.45
N GLN A 26 5.63 28.10 -1.13
CA GLN A 26 5.46 26.90 -0.31
C GLN A 26 3.97 26.63 -0.19
N LEU A 27 3.43 25.84 -1.14
CA LEU A 27 2.17 25.15 -0.91
C LEU A 27 2.28 24.43 0.44
N PRO A 28 1.32 24.59 1.37
CA PRO A 28 1.37 23.85 2.62
C PRO A 28 1.35 22.36 2.28
N SER A 29 2.45 21.67 2.58
CA SER A 29 2.54 20.22 2.50
C SER A 29 1.67 19.63 3.60
N THR A 30 0.35 19.67 3.41
CA THR A 30 -0.55 18.85 4.21
C THR A 30 -0.19 17.39 3.91
N PRO A 31 0.13 16.57 4.93
CA PRO A 31 0.38 15.15 4.72
C PRO A 31 -0.80 14.56 3.93
N LYS A 32 -0.54 13.95 2.77
CA LYS A 32 -1.60 13.24 2.04
C LYS A 32 -2.16 12.18 2.97
N LYS A 33 -3.48 12.15 3.14
CA LYS A 33 -4.15 11.10 3.90
C LYS A 33 -3.72 9.73 3.32
N PRO A 34 -3.47 8.71 4.16
CA PRO A 34 -3.25 7.37 3.66
C PRO A 34 -4.45 6.93 2.80
N LEU A 35 -4.19 6.18 1.74
CA LEU A 35 -5.24 5.69 0.86
C LEU A 35 -6.11 4.66 1.57
N THR A 36 -7.39 4.67 1.23
CA THR A 36 -8.34 3.66 1.70
C THR A 36 -8.14 2.33 0.97
N PRO A 37 -8.58 1.19 1.55
CA PRO A 37 -8.57 -0.11 0.88
C PRO A 37 -9.24 -0.09 -0.49
N ASP A 38 -10.38 0.60 -0.62
CA ASP A 38 -11.09 0.76 -1.89
C ASP A 38 -10.23 1.46 -2.95
N GLN A 39 -9.55 2.54 -2.58
CA GLN A 39 -8.66 3.26 -3.51
C GLN A 39 -7.46 2.42 -3.93
N ILE A 40 -6.89 1.63 -3.02
CA ILE A 40 -5.80 0.70 -3.35
C ILE A 40 -6.31 -0.35 -4.33
N ALA A 41 -7.49 -0.91 -4.07
CA ALA A 41 -8.09 -1.92 -4.92
C ALA A 41 -8.39 -1.40 -6.32
N GLU A 42 -9.02 -0.23 -6.40
CA GLU A 42 -9.38 0.45 -7.65
C GLU A 42 -8.13 0.74 -8.50
N GLU A 43 -7.06 1.30 -7.90
CA GLU A 43 -5.83 1.61 -8.63
C GLU A 43 -5.12 0.35 -9.15
N GLN A 44 -5.13 -0.75 -8.38
CA GLN A 44 -4.60 -2.04 -8.82
C GLN A 44 -5.43 -2.65 -9.95
N THR A 45 -6.75 -2.59 -9.85
CA THR A 45 -7.66 -3.09 -10.90
C THR A 45 -7.50 -2.26 -12.18
N LYS A 46 -7.49 -0.93 -12.09
CA LYS A 46 -7.24 -0.04 -13.24
C LYS A 46 -5.90 -0.32 -13.90
N TRP A 47 -4.87 -0.63 -13.12
CA TRP A 47 -3.58 -1.01 -13.66
C TRP A 47 -3.66 -2.34 -14.42
N LEU A 48 -4.31 -3.35 -13.85
CA LEU A 48 -4.49 -4.66 -14.49
C LEU A 48 -5.30 -4.53 -15.77
N ASP A 49 -6.43 -3.82 -15.73
CA ASP A 49 -7.26 -3.57 -16.90
C ASP A 49 -6.44 -2.93 -18.05
N LYS A 50 -5.68 -1.88 -17.75
CA LYS A 50 -4.83 -1.21 -18.76
C LYS A 50 -3.73 -2.11 -19.32
N ARG A 51 -3.09 -2.93 -18.48
CA ARG A 51 -1.85 -3.66 -18.83
C ARG A 51 -2.06 -5.08 -19.32
N VAL A 52 -3.08 -5.74 -18.78
CA VAL A 52 -3.44 -7.15 -18.99
C VAL A 52 -4.69 -7.27 -19.87
N LYS A 53 -5.48 -6.20 -20.06
CA LYS A 53 -6.69 -6.17 -20.88
C LYS A 53 -7.73 -7.14 -20.35
N LEU A 54 -8.25 -6.82 -19.16
CA LEU A 54 -9.28 -7.62 -18.51
C LEU A 54 -10.60 -7.51 -19.27
N THR A 55 -11.42 -8.55 -19.20
CA THR A 55 -12.84 -8.41 -19.49
C THR A 55 -13.54 -7.72 -18.31
N GLU A 56 -14.80 -7.33 -18.50
CA GLU A 56 -15.61 -6.74 -17.43
C GLU A 56 -15.77 -7.70 -16.24
N ASP A 57 -16.13 -8.96 -16.49
CA ASP A 57 -16.25 -10.00 -15.46
C ASP A 57 -14.93 -10.25 -14.72
N GLN A 58 -13.81 -10.26 -15.44
CA GLN A 58 -12.49 -10.39 -14.84
C GLN A 58 -12.15 -9.18 -13.97
N SER A 59 -12.50 -7.98 -14.42
CA SER A 59 -12.26 -6.73 -13.68
C SER A 59 -13.01 -6.73 -12.35
N ILE A 60 -14.29 -7.09 -12.35
CA ILE A 60 -15.12 -7.20 -11.13
C ILE A 60 -14.53 -8.22 -10.16
N SER A 61 -14.15 -9.39 -10.68
CA SER A 61 -13.56 -10.47 -9.87
C SER A 61 -12.21 -10.07 -9.26
N ILE A 62 -11.37 -9.39 -10.05
CA ILE A 62 -10.05 -8.91 -9.62
C ILE A 62 -10.17 -7.76 -8.62
N GLU A 63 -11.11 -6.84 -8.81
CA GLU A 63 -11.37 -5.76 -7.87
C GLU A 63 -11.79 -6.30 -6.50
N THR A 64 -12.69 -7.29 -6.49
CA THR A 64 -13.09 -7.98 -5.27
C THR A 64 -11.87 -8.59 -4.56
N ILE A 65 -11.00 -9.27 -5.29
CA ILE A 65 -9.75 -9.85 -4.73
C ILE A 65 -8.80 -8.77 -4.21
N ASN A 66 -8.69 -7.64 -4.91
CA ASN A 66 -7.84 -6.54 -4.51
C ASN A 66 -8.35 -5.87 -3.24
N LEU A 67 -9.66 -5.68 -3.14
CA LEU A 67 -10.31 -5.11 -1.97
C LEU A 67 -10.14 -6.03 -0.76
N ASP A 68 -10.38 -7.33 -0.91
CA ASP A 68 -10.18 -8.34 0.13
C ASP A 68 -8.74 -8.29 0.69
N TYR A 69 -7.76 -8.20 -0.20
CA TYR A 69 -6.35 -8.09 0.18
C TYR A 69 -6.03 -6.76 0.86
N ALA A 70 -6.52 -5.64 0.33
CA ALA A 70 -6.29 -4.32 0.89
C ALA A 70 -6.93 -4.15 2.28
N LEU A 71 -8.12 -4.72 2.50
CA LEU A 71 -8.78 -4.78 3.80
C LEU A 71 -7.95 -5.58 4.80
N LYS A 72 -7.49 -6.79 4.44
CA LYS A 72 -6.61 -7.60 5.30
C LYS A 72 -5.36 -6.84 5.73
N LEU A 73 -4.71 -6.12 4.80
CA LEU A 73 -3.54 -5.30 5.13
C LEU A 73 -3.88 -4.15 6.07
N SER A 74 -5.00 -3.46 5.82
CA SER A 74 -5.45 -2.34 6.65
C SER A 74 -5.78 -2.79 8.07
N ASP A 75 -6.59 -3.84 8.22
CA ASP A 75 -6.99 -4.38 9.52
C ASP A 75 -5.78 -4.88 10.30
N TYR A 76 -4.86 -5.58 9.63
CA TYR A 76 -3.64 -6.06 10.24
C TYR A 76 -2.73 -4.91 10.70
N GLN A 77 -2.54 -3.89 9.86
CA GLN A 77 -1.78 -2.70 10.22
C GLN A 77 -2.42 -1.96 11.40
N GLU A 78 -3.74 -1.79 11.41
CA GLU A 78 -4.44 -1.12 12.50
C GLU A 78 -4.31 -1.88 13.81
N ALA A 79 -4.55 -3.21 13.80
CA ALA A 79 -4.38 -4.07 14.97
C ALA A 79 -2.94 -4.02 15.49
N PHE A 80 -1.97 -4.10 14.58
CA PHE A 80 -0.56 -4.04 14.93
C PHE A 80 -0.17 -2.69 15.55
N MET A 81 -0.61 -1.58 14.96
CA MET A 81 -0.36 -0.23 15.49
C MET A 81 -1.01 0.01 16.85
N LYS A 82 -2.17 -0.60 17.13
CA LYS A 82 -2.80 -0.56 18.46
C LYS A 82 -1.95 -1.24 19.53
N ILE A 83 -1.33 -2.38 19.21
CA ILE A 83 -0.44 -3.12 20.12
C ILE A 83 0.89 -2.37 20.33
N HIS A 84 1.42 -1.77 19.27
CA HIS A 84 2.72 -1.08 19.25
C HIS A 84 2.62 0.45 19.34
N ALA A 85 1.56 0.98 19.96
CA ALA A 85 1.27 2.42 19.95
C ALA A 85 2.42 3.31 20.43
N ASN A 86 3.24 2.80 21.38
CA ASN A 86 4.36 3.52 21.99
C ASN A 86 5.71 2.79 21.85
N THR A 87 5.75 1.67 21.13
CA THR A 87 6.93 0.80 21.06
C THR A 87 7.25 0.47 19.62
N ARG A 88 8.54 0.38 19.31
CA ARG A 88 8.96 -0.10 17.98
C ARG A 88 8.84 -1.62 17.92
N PRO A 89 8.40 -2.17 16.78
CA PRO A 89 8.44 -3.61 16.54
C PRO A 89 9.85 -4.18 16.68
N THR A 90 9.94 -5.38 17.23
CA THR A 90 11.16 -6.19 17.24
C THR A 90 11.50 -6.69 15.82
N PRO A 91 12.76 -7.05 15.54
CA PRO A 91 13.13 -7.67 14.27
C PRO A 91 12.33 -8.93 13.96
N GLN A 92 11.99 -9.73 14.97
CA GLN A 92 11.19 -10.95 14.84
C GLN A 92 9.75 -10.62 14.40
N GLU A 93 9.12 -9.62 15.01
CA GLU A 93 7.77 -9.17 14.60
C GLU A 93 7.79 -8.61 13.18
N ILE A 94 8.82 -7.84 12.81
CA ILE A 94 8.98 -7.34 11.44
C ILE A 94 9.06 -8.50 10.44
N GLN A 95 9.79 -9.57 10.79
CA GLN A 95 9.90 -10.75 9.94
C GLN A 95 8.55 -11.48 9.81
N GLN A 96 7.82 -11.65 10.91
CA GLN A 96 6.47 -12.25 10.90
C GLN A 96 5.47 -11.44 10.06
N ILE A 97 5.55 -10.11 10.12
CA ILE A 97 4.74 -9.22 9.26
C ILE A 97 5.04 -9.50 7.79
N ARG A 98 6.33 -9.58 7.40
CA ARG A 98 6.71 -9.86 6.01
C ARG A 98 6.20 -11.20 5.54
N GLU A 99 6.41 -12.26 6.33
CA GLU A 99 5.95 -13.61 5.98
C GLU A 99 4.42 -13.68 5.85
N THR A 100 3.70 -13.01 6.74
CA THR A 100 2.23 -12.96 6.70
C THR A 100 1.74 -12.24 5.45
N VAL A 101 2.33 -11.09 5.13
CA VAL A 101 1.97 -10.29 3.95
C VAL A 101 2.34 -11.02 2.66
N ASP A 102 3.52 -11.65 2.60
CA ASP A 102 3.97 -12.43 1.45
C ASP A 102 3.03 -13.62 1.20
N LYS A 103 2.59 -14.31 2.25
CA LYS A 103 1.58 -15.38 2.14
C LYS A 103 0.28 -14.86 1.52
N TRP A 104 -0.25 -13.73 2.01
CA TRP A 104 -1.48 -13.15 1.44
C TRP A 104 -1.30 -12.69 -0.01
N GLN A 105 -0.11 -12.19 -0.36
CA GLN A 105 0.22 -11.84 -1.73
C GLN A 105 0.25 -13.08 -2.63
N THR A 106 0.82 -14.20 -2.17
CA THR A 106 0.78 -15.48 -2.91
C THR A 106 -0.66 -15.98 -3.09
N GLU A 107 -1.48 -16.00 -2.03
CA GLU A 107 -2.89 -16.40 -2.11
C GLU A 107 -3.67 -15.53 -3.11
N LYS A 108 -3.41 -14.22 -3.11
CA LYS A 108 -3.98 -13.28 -4.08
C LYS A 108 -3.57 -13.62 -5.51
N GLU A 109 -2.27 -13.88 -5.75
CA GLU A 109 -1.75 -14.25 -7.07
C GLU A 109 -2.31 -15.58 -7.58
N GLU A 110 -2.54 -16.55 -6.69
CA GLU A 110 -3.20 -17.81 -7.04
C GLU A 110 -4.64 -17.57 -7.52
N LYS A 111 -5.39 -16.70 -6.84
CA LYS A 111 -6.73 -16.32 -7.28
C LYS A 111 -6.72 -15.61 -8.64
N TYR A 112 -5.76 -14.72 -8.88
CA TYR A 112 -5.59 -14.10 -10.20
C TYR A 112 -5.37 -15.13 -11.29
N LYS A 113 -4.50 -16.12 -11.05
CA LYS A 113 -4.22 -17.18 -12.02
C LYS A 113 -5.46 -18.00 -12.38
N GLY A 114 -6.43 -18.11 -11.47
CA GLY A 114 -7.72 -18.76 -11.74
C GLY A 114 -8.69 -17.93 -12.59
N ILE A 115 -8.53 -16.61 -12.65
CA ILE A 115 -9.42 -15.69 -13.38
C ILE A 115 -8.84 -15.28 -14.74
N LEU A 116 -7.52 -15.10 -14.79
CA LEU A 116 -6.81 -14.67 -15.99
C LEU A 116 -6.62 -15.83 -16.96
N THR A 117 -6.69 -15.54 -18.25
CA THR A 117 -6.25 -16.49 -19.28
C THR A 117 -4.73 -16.73 -19.16
N PRO A 118 -4.20 -17.84 -19.72
CA PRO A 118 -2.76 -18.08 -19.72
C PRO A 118 -1.94 -16.93 -20.31
N GLU A 119 -2.41 -16.33 -21.41
CA GLU A 119 -1.75 -15.18 -22.05
C GLU A 119 -1.75 -13.93 -21.16
N GLN A 120 -2.89 -13.64 -20.53
CA GLN A 120 -3.03 -12.54 -19.57
C GLN A 120 -2.12 -12.75 -18.34
N TRP A 121 -2.02 -13.99 -17.86
CA TRP A 121 -1.16 -14.35 -16.74
C TRP A 121 0.33 -14.11 -17.05
N GLU A 122 0.78 -14.44 -18.26
CA GLU A 122 2.15 -14.13 -18.68
C GLU A 122 2.43 -12.63 -18.72
N ILE A 123 1.47 -11.83 -19.23
CA ILE A 123 1.60 -10.37 -19.27
C ILE A 123 1.65 -9.81 -17.85
N TYR A 124 0.80 -10.32 -16.95
CA TYR A 124 0.81 -9.96 -15.54
C TYR A 124 2.19 -10.23 -14.92
N GLN A 125 2.73 -11.44 -15.02
CA GLN A 125 4.02 -11.80 -14.43
C GLN A 125 5.18 -10.92 -14.95
N LYS A 126 5.16 -10.56 -16.24
CA LYS A 126 6.17 -9.67 -16.84
C LYS A 126 6.08 -8.22 -16.30
N LYS A 127 4.88 -7.74 -15.97
CA LYS A 127 4.63 -6.33 -15.66
C LYS A 127 4.36 -6.06 -14.18
N LYS A 128 4.06 -7.06 -13.35
CA LYS A 128 3.57 -6.90 -11.97
C LYS A 128 4.48 -6.06 -11.07
N LYS A 129 5.79 -5.99 -11.37
CA LYS A 129 6.75 -5.11 -10.69
C LYS A 129 6.39 -3.61 -10.77
N GLY A 130 5.60 -3.21 -11.77
CA GLY A 130 5.13 -1.83 -11.94
C GLY A 130 3.69 -1.60 -11.45
N MET A 131 3.07 -2.56 -10.76
CA MET A 131 1.73 -2.42 -10.20
C MET A 131 1.78 -1.49 -8.96
N PRO A 132 0.85 -0.54 -8.84
CA PRO A 132 0.79 0.34 -7.68
C PRO A 132 0.46 -0.45 -6.42
N TYR A 133 1.11 -0.11 -5.30
CA TYR A 133 0.88 -0.73 -3.99
C TYR A 133 1.07 -2.26 -3.97
N ALA A 134 1.73 -2.82 -4.99
CA ALA A 134 2.19 -4.20 -4.96
C ALA A 134 3.44 -4.29 -4.09
N GLN A 135 3.52 -5.33 -3.25
CA GLN A 135 4.74 -5.66 -2.54
C GLN A 135 5.82 -6.03 -3.56
N THR A 136 6.85 -5.20 -3.69
CA THR A 136 8.05 -5.60 -4.42
C THR A 136 8.82 -6.56 -3.53
N SER A 137 8.66 -7.87 -3.75
CA SER A 137 9.63 -8.83 -3.21
C SER A 137 11.00 -8.45 -3.78
N LYS A 138 11.92 -8.05 -2.91
CA LYS A 138 13.32 -7.96 -3.31
C LYS A 138 13.80 -9.41 -3.43
N ASN A 139 13.87 -9.89 -4.66
CA ASN A 139 14.66 -11.08 -4.99
C ASN A 139 16.13 -10.84 -4.62
#